data_AF-A0A3D1LHI8-F1
#
_entry.id   AF-A0A3D1LHI8-F1
#
_cell.length_a   1.000
_cell.length_b   1.000
_cell.length_c   1.000
_cell.angle_alpha   90.00
_cell.angle_beta   90.00
_cell.angle_gamma   90.00
#
_symmetry.space_group_name_H-M   'P 1'
#
loop_
_entity.id
_entity.type
_entity.pdbx_description
1 polymer ?
#
loop_
_entity_poly.entity_id
_entity_poly.type
_entity_poly.pdbx_seq_one_letter_code
_entity_poly.pdbx_strand_id
1 'polypeptide(L)'
;MKKCIHCGAEVPEEEAVCPACGQSVTEEAQTSENQQAQPETEKGPETDEDTCEEKTDPQEDGAQEPAAETPAAAAPAQKKPPVWVWIVGALAVVAIVAAILITGKKDQTSPADEPQTGVTEQTEEEPAAEDGTQDFVSYTATEDQLTDEVLARVVASCGGKELDNRMLDFYYWQQYYTFANNYGAYLSYLMDTSKGLDEQAYSDTETWQQAFLTGAADMFHSITALNLEADAAGFELSEEDQAQLDAIAQSLDATADYYGMESGLAYLQASFGPKATVEDYVAFARDNLRASRYLEKLMDEMEFTDAEISDYYDQNADTYAENRVEKIDKPMVNVRHILVMPAEKNEDGTYTDEAWAEAEQKAQELLDSWKAGEATEESFAALANENSEDPGSSTNGGLYEDVYPGQMVDSFDAWCFDEARQPGDTGIVKTDYGYHVMYFVSKGEEIFWFETAKGDLLSERAADLEDALREKYPMELTLENAAIFDVQAEDRAAANAAAEEAAQSETASDEAGDTQEAAAEGTQEAANE
;
A
#
# COMPACT_ATOMS: atom_id res chain seq x y z
N MET A 1 11.27 -13.81 37.88
CA MET A 1 10.72 -12.78 36.96
C MET A 1 11.73 -12.59 35.85
N LYS A 2 11.32 -12.75 34.59
CA LYS A 2 12.13 -12.55 33.39
C LYS A 2 11.90 -11.15 32.84
N LYS A 3 12.86 -10.58 32.12
CA LYS A 3 12.64 -9.31 31.40
C LYS A 3 12.07 -9.62 30.02
N CYS A 4 11.02 -8.91 29.62
CA CYS A 4 10.50 -8.98 28.26
C CYS A 4 11.56 -8.49 27.29
N ILE A 5 11.88 -9.28 26.26
CA ILE A 5 12.87 -8.93 25.24
C ILE A 5 12.41 -7.78 24.33
N HIS A 6 11.10 -7.54 24.27
CA HIS A 6 10.51 -6.52 23.41
C HIS A 6 10.38 -5.16 24.09
N CYS A 7 10.08 -5.10 25.39
CA CYS A 7 9.83 -3.84 26.10
C CYS A 7 10.64 -3.65 27.40
N GLY A 8 11.41 -4.65 27.84
CA GLY A 8 12.26 -4.59 29.02
C GLY A 8 11.55 -4.67 30.38
N ALA A 9 10.22 -4.78 30.39
CA ALA A 9 9.42 -4.90 31.62
C ALA A 9 9.65 -6.25 32.32
N GLU A 10 9.51 -6.28 33.65
CA GLU A 10 9.60 -7.51 34.44
C GLU A 10 8.31 -8.32 34.32
N VAL A 11 8.43 -9.57 33.91
CA VAL A 11 7.33 -10.52 33.68
C VAL A 11 7.51 -11.74 34.60
N PRO A 12 6.44 -12.24 35.25
CA PRO A 12 6.50 -13.51 35.99
C PRO A 12 6.99 -14.67 35.12
N GLU A 13 7.77 -15.61 35.69
CA GLU A 13 8.39 -16.70 34.91
C GLU A 13 7.38 -17.63 34.24
N GLU A 14 6.18 -17.73 34.81
CA GLU A 14 5.09 -18.60 34.36
C GLU A 14 4.17 -17.99 33.30
N GLU A 15 4.38 -16.71 32.94
CA GLU A 15 3.62 -16.08 31.86
C GLU A 15 4.34 -16.16 30.51
N ALA A 16 3.61 -16.64 29.50
CA ALA A 16 4.10 -16.77 28.12
C ALA A 16 3.95 -15.46 27.32
N VAL A 17 3.18 -14.49 27.83
CA VAL A 17 2.92 -13.20 27.18
C VAL A 17 3.21 -12.07 28.16
N CYS A 18 3.89 -11.02 27.71
CA CYS A 18 4.18 -9.87 28.55
C CYS A 18 2.90 -9.05 28.78
N PRO A 19 2.44 -8.86 30.03
CA PRO A 19 1.23 -8.10 30.31
C PRO A 19 1.37 -6.60 30.01
N ALA A 20 2.59 -6.09 29.80
CA ALA A 20 2.83 -4.68 29.50
C ALA A 20 2.77 -4.36 27.99
N CYS A 21 3.07 -5.32 27.11
CA CYS A 21 3.08 -5.07 25.66
C CYS A 21 2.34 -6.13 24.83
N GLY A 22 1.75 -7.15 25.46
CA GLY A 22 1.00 -8.20 24.79
C GLY A 22 1.83 -9.17 23.93
N GLN A 23 3.16 -9.00 23.90
CA GLN A 23 4.06 -9.81 23.08
C GLN A 23 4.51 -11.08 23.82
N SER A 24 4.68 -12.17 23.07
CA SER A 24 5.15 -13.43 23.63
C SER A 24 6.57 -13.28 24.21
N VAL A 25 6.84 -13.99 25.31
CA VAL A 25 8.10 -13.95 26.07
C VAL A 25 8.69 -15.36 26.23
N THR A 26 8.34 -16.28 25.33
CA THR A 26 8.87 -17.63 25.24
C THR A 26 10.02 -17.68 24.23
N GLU A 27 11.11 -18.34 24.62
CA GLU A 27 12.44 -18.34 23.97
C GLU A 27 12.49 -19.08 22.61
N GLU A 28 11.35 -19.34 21.97
CA GLU A 28 11.26 -20.02 20.66
C GLU A 28 10.97 -19.06 19.49
N ALA A 29 10.98 -17.75 19.70
CA ALA A 29 10.73 -16.76 18.66
C ALA A 29 11.93 -15.84 18.40
N GLN A 30 13.10 -16.41 18.10
CA GLN A 30 14.17 -15.71 17.35
C GLN A 30 15.06 -16.71 16.59
N THR A 31 14.71 -17.05 15.35
CA THR A 31 15.70 -17.23 14.26
C THR A 31 15.06 -16.99 12.89
N SER A 32 14.90 -15.74 12.50
CA SER A 32 15.03 -15.30 11.09
C SER A 32 15.38 -13.80 11.05
N GLU A 33 16.67 -13.49 11.19
CA GLU A 33 17.39 -12.54 10.33
C GLU A 33 18.85 -12.38 10.83
N ASN A 34 19.70 -13.19 10.18
CA ASN A 34 21.07 -12.89 9.77
C ASN A 34 22.06 -12.27 10.78
N GLN A 35 22.94 -13.10 11.35
CA GLN A 35 24.37 -12.81 11.26
C GLN A 35 25.24 -14.06 11.45
N GLN A 36 26.20 -14.20 10.53
CA GLN A 36 27.33 -15.12 10.57
C GLN A 36 27.97 -15.23 11.96
N ALA A 37 28.16 -16.47 12.43
CA ALA A 37 29.43 -16.94 12.97
C ALA A 37 29.44 -18.47 13.05
N GLN A 38 30.35 -19.10 12.31
CA GLN A 38 30.74 -20.51 12.47
C GLN A 38 31.73 -20.67 13.66
N PRO A 39 31.99 -21.91 14.14
CA PRO A 39 31.66 -22.31 15.51
C PRO A 39 32.87 -22.40 16.46
N GLU A 40 32.61 -22.37 17.76
CA GLU A 40 33.56 -22.87 18.76
C GLU A 40 33.58 -24.40 18.79
N THR A 41 34.77 -24.98 18.69
CA THR A 41 35.05 -26.39 19.00
C THR A 41 35.98 -26.45 20.20
N GLU A 42 35.55 -27.10 21.29
CA GLU A 42 36.44 -27.50 22.39
C GLU A 42 36.83 -28.99 22.24
N LYS A 43 38.12 -29.27 22.05
CA LYS A 43 39.01 -29.99 23.01
C LYS A 43 40.38 -30.27 22.39
N GLY A 44 41.43 -29.89 23.14
CA GLY A 44 42.87 -29.85 22.76
C GLY A 44 43.60 -31.21 22.65
N PRO A 45 44.89 -31.37 23.06
CA PRO A 45 45.85 -30.40 23.60
C PRO A 45 47.28 -30.42 22.93
N GLU A 46 48.17 -29.58 23.48
CA GLU A 46 49.63 -29.78 23.66
C GLU A 46 50.69 -29.39 22.59
N THR A 47 51.76 -28.75 23.11
CA THR A 47 53.17 -28.59 22.63
C THR A 47 53.43 -27.66 21.43
N ASP A 48 54.54 -26.95 21.26
CA ASP A 48 55.70 -26.48 22.04
C ASP A 48 56.52 -25.62 21.04
N GLU A 49 57.31 -24.64 21.54
CA GLU A 49 58.57 -24.16 20.93
C GLU A 49 58.51 -23.51 19.51
N ASP A 50 59.35 -22.60 19.02
CA ASP A 50 60.42 -21.76 19.53
C ASP A 50 60.64 -20.73 18.38
N THR A 51 60.53 -19.45 18.70
CA THR A 51 61.53 -18.40 18.46
C THR A 51 62.37 -18.32 17.15
N CYS A 52 62.41 -17.06 16.67
CA CYS A 52 63.60 -16.32 16.21
C CYS A 52 64.21 -16.71 14.85
N GLU A 53 64.77 -15.83 14.02
CA GLU A 53 65.17 -14.42 13.96
C GLU A 53 65.72 -14.27 12.49
N GLU A 54 65.84 -13.16 11.77
CA GLU A 54 66.40 -11.86 12.11
C GLU A 54 66.43 -10.97 10.84
N LYS A 55 66.22 -9.65 11.04
CA LYS A 55 66.85 -8.47 10.36
C LYS A 55 66.49 -8.14 8.90
N THR A 56 66.28 -6.89 8.50
CA THR A 56 66.61 -5.57 9.08
C THR A 56 65.79 -4.45 8.40
N ASP A 57 65.30 -3.53 9.22
CA ASP A 57 64.78 -2.17 8.99
C ASP A 57 65.82 -1.19 8.36
N PRO A 58 65.50 0.07 7.90
CA PRO A 58 64.86 1.08 8.76
C PRO A 58 64.05 2.28 8.18
N GLN A 59 63.25 2.85 9.12
CA GLN A 59 62.91 4.28 9.38
C GLN A 59 61.82 4.96 8.52
N GLU A 60 60.87 5.75 9.05
CA GLU A 60 60.83 6.64 10.24
C GLU A 60 59.51 6.67 11.03
N ASP A 61 59.69 7.02 12.31
CA ASP A 61 58.81 7.08 13.47
C ASP A 61 57.80 8.24 13.56
N GLY A 62 56.78 8.02 14.39
CA GLY A 62 56.02 9.08 15.06
C GLY A 62 54.96 8.56 16.06
N ALA A 63 55.38 8.17 17.28
CA ALA A 63 54.52 8.07 18.48
C ALA A 63 54.27 9.49 19.07
N GLN A 64 53.27 9.83 19.91
CA GLN A 64 52.56 9.10 20.97
C GLN A 64 51.37 9.96 21.53
N GLU A 65 50.25 9.30 21.90
CA GLU A 65 49.16 9.55 22.92
C GLU A 65 48.67 10.98 23.32
N PRO A 66 47.50 11.15 24.00
CA PRO A 66 46.25 10.37 24.07
C PRO A 66 45.02 11.21 23.64
N ALA A 67 43.92 10.56 23.22
CA ALA A 67 42.70 11.24 22.78
C ALA A 67 41.89 11.80 23.98
N ALA A 68 41.73 13.12 24.00
CA ALA A 68 40.78 13.85 24.84
C ALA A 68 39.38 13.83 24.20
N GLU A 69 38.37 13.90 25.07
CA GLU A 69 36.93 13.93 24.75
C GLU A 69 36.59 14.93 23.64
N THR A 70 35.84 14.47 22.62
CA THR A 70 35.20 15.35 21.62
C THR A 70 33.68 15.28 21.83
N PRO A 71 32.93 16.40 21.82
CA PRO A 71 31.49 16.38 22.03
C PRO A 71 30.79 15.63 20.91
N ALA A 72 29.76 14.86 21.26
CA ALA A 72 28.89 14.19 20.30
C ALA A 72 28.36 15.20 19.26
N ALA A 73 28.65 14.92 17.99
CA ALA A 73 28.06 15.64 16.87
C ALA A 73 26.53 15.46 16.92
N ALA A 74 25.81 16.57 16.83
CA ALA A 74 24.36 16.56 16.70
C ALA A 74 23.95 15.71 15.50
N ALA A 75 22.96 14.84 15.71
CA ALA A 75 22.32 14.10 14.64
C ALA A 75 21.84 15.05 13.53
N PRO A 76 21.94 14.67 12.24
CA PRO A 76 21.43 15.51 11.16
C PRO A 76 19.94 15.73 11.35
N ALA A 77 19.51 16.99 11.27
CA ALA A 77 18.10 17.36 11.28
C ALA A 77 17.38 16.63 10.15
N GLN A 78 16.40 15.81 10.49
CA GLN A 78 15.54 15.17 9.51
C GLN A 78 14.82 16.26 8.71
N LYS A 79 14.90 16.21 7.38
CA LYS A 79 14.09 17.07 6.50
C LYS A 79 12.62 16.71 6.71
N LYS A 80 11.76 17.69 6.91
CA LYS A 80 10.31 17.49 7.03
C LYS A 80 9.78 16.79 5.76
N PRO A 81 9.19 15.59 5.84
CA PRO A 81 8.50 15.00 4.70
C PRO A 81 7.33 15.88 4.22
N PRO A 82 6.91 15.78 2.95
CA PRO A 82 5.76 16.53 2.43
C PRO A 82 4.45 16.07 3.11
N VAL A 83 3.51 16.98 3.39
CA VAL A 83 2.36 16.81 4.30
C VAL A 83 1.38 15.68 3.96
N TRP A 84 1.39 15.15 2.73
CA TRP A 84 0.61 13.96 2.35
C TRP A 84 1.15 12.62 2.89
N VAL A 85 2.42 12.57 3.32
CA VAL A 85 3.05 11.36 3.92
C VAL A 85 2.57 11.09 5.36
N TRP A 86 1.80 12.00 5.95
CA TRP A 86 1.54 12.05 7.40
C TRP A 86 0.24 11.35 7.81
N ILE A 87 -0.51 10.79 6.86
CA ILE A 87 -1.96 10.51 7.01
C ILE A 87 -2.25 9.02 7.19
N VAL A 88 -1.23 8.16 7.29
CA VAL A 88 -1.43 6.72 7.50
C VAL A 88 -2.02 6.44 8.91
N GLY A 89 -1.69 7.27 9.91
CA GLY A 89 -2.18 7.09 11.29
C GLY A 89 -3.66 7.46 11.50
N ALA A 90 -4.16 8.51 10.83
CA ALA A 90 -5.55 8.97 10.93
C ALA A 90 -6.53 8.19 10.02
N LEU A 91 -6.03 7.61 8.92
CA LEU A 91 -6.83 6.83 7.96
C LEU A 91 -7.13 5.40 8.42
N ALA A 92 -6.28 4.81 9.27
CA ALA A 92 -6.41 3.41 9.69
C ALA A 92 -7.73 3.08 10.41
N VAL A 93 -8.44 4.09 10.96
CA VAL A 93 -9.74 3.91 11.64
C VAL A 93 -10.93 3.97 10.63
N VAL A 94 -10.74 4.48 9.41
CA VAL A 94 -11.82 4.79 8.44
C VAL A 94 -11.75 3.94 7.15
N ALA A 95 -10.78 3.03 7.04
CA ALA A 95 -10.46 2.32 5.79
C ALA A 95 -11.56 1.41 5.21
N ILE A 96 -12.69 1.18 5.90
CA ILE A 96 -13.70 0.19 5.48
C ILE A 96 -14.81 0.77 4.58
N VAL A 97 -15.17 2.06 4.68
CA VAL A 97 -16.31 2.60 3.91
C VAL A 97 -15.95 2.99 2.47
N ALA A 98 -14.71 3.39 2.20
CA ALA A 98 -14.34 3.95 0.89
C ALA A 98 -14.18 2.90 -0.23
N ALA A 99 -13.91 1.63 0.10
CA ALA A 99 -13.67 0.59 -0.91
C ALA A 99 -14.94 0.16 -1.66
N ILE A 100 -16.12 0.29 -1.04
CA ILE A 100 -17.41 -0.15 -1.62
C ILE A 100 -17.97 0.89 -2.62
N LEU A 101 -17.67 2.19 -2.44
CA LEU A 101 -18.22 3.25 -3.28
C LEU A 101 -17.55 3.40 -4.66
N ILE A 102 -16.35 2.84 -4.87
CA ILE A 102 -15.60 3.00 -6.13
C ILE A 102 -15.91 1.88 -7.15
N THR A 103 -16.35 0.71 -6.71
CA THR A 103 -16.63 -0.45 -7.60
C THR A 103 -18.04 -0.45 -8.21
N GLY A 104 -18.97 0.38 -7.72
CA GLY A 104 -20.39 0.39 -8.12
C GLY A 104 -20.77 1.23 -9.35
N LYS A 105 -19.85 1.94 -10.01
CA LYS A 105 -20.14 2.73 -11.23
C LYS A 105 -19.27 2.29 -12.41
N LYS A 106 -19.67 1.21 -13.08
CA LYS A 106 -19.11 0.75 -14.38
C LYS A 106 -19.58 1.58 -15.60
N ASP A 107 -19.95 2.84 -15.40
CA ASP A 107 -20.17 3.81 -16.50
C ASP A 107 -19.28 5.04 -16.27
N GLN A 108 -17.96 4.82 -16.29
CA GLN A 108 -17.00 5.84 -16.69
C GLN A 108 -16.20 5.29 -17.87
N THR A 109 -16.59 5.68 -19.07
CA THR A 109 -15.66 5.72 -20.20
C THR A 109 -14.48 6.61 -19.82
N SER A 110 -13.34 6.02 -19.47
CA SER A 110 -12.05 6.70 -19.52
C SER A 110 -11.82 7.27 -20.92
N PRO A 111 -11.51 8.57 -21.09
CA PRO A 111 -11.19 9.14 -22.37
C PRO A 111 -9.71 8.88 -22.70
N ALA A 112 -9.34 7.64 -22.96
CA ALA A 112 -8.01 7.30 -23.45
C ALA A 112 -7.99 5.94 -24.14
N ASP A 113 -8.67 5.81 -25.29
CA ASP A 113 -8.32 4.76 -26.26
C ASP A 113 -8.84 5.10 -27.67
N GLU A 114 -8.02 5.81 -28.44
CA GLU A 114 -7.95 5.60 -29.89
C GLU A 114 -6.48 5.62 -30.34
N PRO A 115 -6.01 4.61 -31.11
CA PRO A 115 -4.63 4.55 -31.57
C PRO A 115 -4.45 5.52 -32.75
N GLN A 116 -3.74 6.63 -32.54
CA GLN A 116 -3.34 7.52 -33.64
C GLN A 116 -2.18 6.90 -34.43
N THR A 117 -2.50 6.29 -35.57
CA THR A 117 -1.55 6.09 -36.67
C THR A 117 -1.79 7.14 -37.75
N GLY A 118 -0.79 7.96 -38.05
CA GLY A 118 -0.77 8.74 -39.30
C GLY A 118 -0.16 10.13 -39.18
N VAL A 119 1.17 10.20 -39.28
CA VAL A 119 1.89 11.44 -39.59
C VAL A 119 1.48 11.94 -40.98
N THR A 120 1.00 13.18 -41.06
CA THR A 120 1.22 14.06 -42.21
C THR A 120 1.33 15.51 -41.74
N GLU A 121 2.50 16.11 -42.00
CA GLU A 121 2.75 17.55 -41.93
C GLU A 121 1.66 18.34 -42.68
N GLN A 122 1.06 19.31 -42.00
CA GLN A 122 0.65 20.56 -42.62
C GLN A 122 0.57 21.67 -41.57
N THR A 123 1.43 22.66 -41.78
CA THR A 123 1.54 23.90 -41.03
C THR A 123 0.28 24.75 -41.27
N GLU A 124 -0.57 24.90 -40.26
CA GLU A 124 -1.57 25.97 -40.19
C GLU A 124 -1.32 26.75 -38.89
N GLU A 125 -1.24 28.08 -39.03
CA GLU A 125 -0.99 29.03 -37.95
C GLU A 125 -2.07 28.91 -36.86
N GLU A 126 -1.67 28.61 -35.63
CA GLU A 126 -2.52 28.74 -34.44
C GLU A 126 -2.95 30.22 -34.26
N PRO A 127 -4.26 30.52 -34.14
CA PRO A 127 -4.65 31.72 -33.42
C PRO A 127 -4.36 31.49 -31.94
N ALA A 128 -3.69 32.46 -31.31
CA ALA A 128 -3.42 32.50 -29.88
C ALA A 128 -4.64 32.04 -29.07
N ALA A 129 -4.44 31.05 -28.20
CA ALA A 129 -5.41 30.67 -27.19
C ALA A 129 -5.79 31.91 -26.37
N GLU A 130 -7.05 32.30 -26.45
CA GLU A 130 -7.63 33.24 -25.50
C GLU A 130 -7.58 32.57 -24.11
N ASP A 131 -6.91 33.24 -23.17
CA ASP A 131 -6.99 33.02 -21.74
C ASP A 131 -8.45 33.22 -21.28
N GLY A 132 -9.24 32.16 -21.42
CA GLY A 132 -10.61 32.07 -20.95
C GLY A 132 -10.62 31.41 -19.59
N THR A 133 -10.38 32.19 -18.54
CA THR A 133 -10.65 31.77 -17.16
C THR A 133 -12.15 31.48 -17.06
N GLN A 134 -12.53 30.20 -17.04
CA GLN A 134 -13.85 29.83 -16.56
C GLN A 134 -13.85 30.12 -15.05
N ASP A 135 -14.60 31.12 -14.62
CA ASP A 135 -14.78 31.44 -13.20
C ASP A 135 -15.58 30.31 -12.54
N PHE A 136 -14.90 29.28 -12.05
CA PHE A 136 -15.51 28.24 -11.24
C PHE A 136 -15.88 28.78 -9.85
N VAL A 137 -16.89 28.17 -9.22
CA VAL A 137 -17.27 28.51 -7.85
C VAL A 137 -16.21 27.96 -6.89
N SER A 138 -15.57 28.86 -6.16
CA SER A 138 -14.67 28.51 -5.05
C SER A 138 -15.41 28.59 -3.71
N TYR A 139 -15.16 27.59 -2.87
CA TYR A 139 -15.61 27.48 -1.48
C TYR A 139 -14.48 27.72 -0.48
N THR A 140 -13.31 28.16 -0.96
CA THR A 140 -12.13 28.39 -0.13
C THR A 140 -12.38 29.55 0.83
N ALA A 141 -12.13 29.32 2.12
CA ALA A 141 -12.25 30.29 3.20
C ALA A 141 -10.91 30.48 3.90
N THR A 142 -10.59 31.73 4.25
CA THR A 142 -9.44 32.02 5.12
C THR A 142 -9.78 31.71 6.57
N GLU A 143 -8.76 31.53 7.42
CA GLU A 143 -8.97 31.26 8.84
C GLU A 143 -9.85 32.33 9.52
N ASP A 144 -9.66 33.61 9.18
CA ASP A 144 -10.44 34.73 9.74
C ASP A 144 -11.92 34.70 9.32
N GLN A 145 -12.23 34.07 8.17
CA GLN A 145 -13.60 33.93 7.69
C GLN A 145 -14.34 32.77 8.39
N LEU A 146 -13.63 31.81 8.99
CA LEU A 146 -14.18 30.69 9.75
C LEU A 146 -14.65 31.10 11.15
N THR A 147 -15.61 32.04 11.18
CA THR A 147 -16.31 32.46 12.39
C THR A 147 -17.29 31.39 12.86
N ASP A 148 -17.72 31.46 14.13
CA ASP A 148 -18.72 30.52 14.67
C ASP A 148 -20.02 30.49 13.85
N GLU A 149 -20.41 31.62 13.25
CA GLU A 149 -21.59 31.71 12.38
C GLU A 149 -21.38 30.95 11.07
N VAL A 150 -20.18 31.03 10.47
CA VAL A 150 -19.84 30.31 9.23
C VAL A 150 -19.72 28.81 9.52
N LEU A 151 -19.03 28.47 10.61
CA LEU A 151 -18.85 27.09 11.06
C LEU A 151 -20.19 26.38 11.35
N ALA A 152 -21.21 27.10 11.82
CA ALA A 152 -22.53 26.55 12.11
C ALA A 152 -23.48 26.48 10.90
N ARG A 153 -23.03 26.87 9.69
CA ARG A 153 -23.89 26.75 8.50
C ARG A 153 -23.97 25.29 8.07
N VAL A 154 -25.19 24.84 7.85
CA VAL A 154 -25.50 23.48 7.40
C VAL A 154 -25.26 23.37 5.90
N VAL A 155 -24.44 22.39 5.51
CA VAL A 155 -24.07 22.08 4.12
C VAL A 155 -24.85 20.88 3.61
N ALA A 156 -25.19 19.94 4.49
CA ALA A 156 -26.08 18.83 4.18
C ALA A 156 -26.94 18.44 5.40
N SER A 157 -28.11 17.86 5.17
CA SER A 157 -28.92 17.26 6.25
C SER A 157 -29.55 15.95 5.81
N CYS A 158 -29.58 14.96 6.71
CA CYS A 158 -30.14 13.64 6.46
C CYS A 158 -30.78 13.10 7.75
N GLY A 159 -32.08 12.77 7.70
CA GLY A 159 -32.80 12.16 8.84
C GLY A 159 -32.73 12.96 10.16
N GLY A 160 -32.58 14.29 10.09
CA GLY A 160 -32.45 15.17 11.26
C GLY A 160 -31.03 15.29 11.82
N LYS A 161 -30.03 14.69 11.16
CA LYS A 161 -28.60 14.97 11.34
C LYS A 161 -28.15 16.02 10.34
N GLU A 162 -27.18 16.82 10.72
CA GLU A 162 -26.67 17.94 9.92
C GLU A 162 -25.15 17.81 9.76
N LEU A 163 -24.66 18.07 8.55
CA LEU A 163 -23.26 18.32 8.24
C LEU A 163 -23.07 19.83 8.20
N ASP A 164 -22.46 20.40 9.22
CA ASP A 164 -22.05 21.80 9.23
C ASP A 164 -20.57 21.96 8.82
N ASN A 165 -20.11 23.20 8.68
CA ASN A 165 -18.72 23.47 8.33
C ASN A 165 -17.71 23.08 9.43
N ARG A 166 -18.12 22.79 10.67
CA ARG A 166 -17.19 22.25 11.69
C ARG A 166 -16.82 20.81 11.37
N MET A 167 -17.79 20.04 10.90
CA MET A 167 -17.60 18.63 10.56
C MET A 167 -17.15 18.44 9.10
N LEU A 168 -17.52 19.35 8.20
CA LEU A 168 -17.26 19.23 6.77
C LEU A 168 -15.79 18.99 6.42
N ASP A 169 -14.87 19.70 7.08
CA ASP A 169 -13.44 19.58 6.78
C ASP A 169 -12.93 18.14 6.96
N PHE A 170 -13.44 17.38 7.94
CA PHE A 170 -13.09 15.97 8.11
C PHE A 170 -13.52 15.13 6.91
N TYR A 171 -14.74 15.31 6.41
CA TYR A 171 -15.24 14.58 5.24
C TYR A 171 -14.53 15.02 3.95
N TYR A 172 -14.29 16.32 3.77
CA TYR A 172 -13.66 16.89 2.59
C TYR A 172 -12.21 16.42 2.44
N TRP A 173 -11.38 16.63 3.48
CA TRP A 173 -9.97 16.25 3.42
C TRP A 173 -9.79 14.74 3.38
N GLN A 174 -10.70 13.97 4.00
CA GLN A 174 -10.73 12.52 3.86
C GLN A 174 -10.88 12.08 2.39
N GLN A 175 -11.69 12.76 1.58
CA GLN A 175 -11.80 12.46 0.14
C GLN A 175 -10.45 12.69 -0.57
N TYR A 176 -9.83 13.86 -0.33
CA TYR A 176 -8.55 14.18 -0.93
C TYR A 176 -7.45 13.19 -0.50
N TYR A 177 -7.40 12.80 0.77
CA TYR A 177 -6.38 11.89 1.29
C TYR A 177 -6.54 10.47 0.78
N THR A 178 -7.77 9.95 0.70
CA THR A 178 -8.04 8.67 0.06
C THR A 178 -7.61 8.71 -1.41
N PHE A 179 -7.94 9.78 -2.13
CA PHE A 179 -7.53 9.96 -3.52
C PHE A 179 -5.99 10.00 -3.65
N ALA A 180 -5.31 10.87 -2.90
CA ALA A 180 -3.86 11.00 -2.95
C ALA A 180 -3.14 9.69 -2.60
N ASN A 181 -3.66 8.92 -1.64
CA ASN A 181 -3.10 7.62 -1.26
C ASN A 181 -3.27 6.58 -2.39
N ASN A 182 -4.47 6.49 -2.97
CA ASN A 182 -4.77 5.53 -4.04
C ASN A 182 -3.92 5.76 -5.30
N TYR A 183 -3.61 7.02 -5.60
CA TYR A 183 -2.85 7.37 -6.80
C TYR A 183 -1.35 7.57 -6.55
N GLY A 184 -0.90 7.77 -5.31
CA GLY A 184 0.50 7.72 -4.89
C GLY A 184 1.48 8.38 -5.88
N ALA A 185 2.33 7.57 -6.50
CA ALA A 185 3.34 8.01 -7.49
C ALA A 185 2.76 8.60 -8.79
N TYR A 186 1.48 8.34 -9.07
CA TYR A 186 0.77 8.83 -10.25
C TYR A 186 -0.02 10.11 -10.01
N LEU A 187 -0.07 10.61 -8.78
CA LEU A 187 -0.87 11.79 -8.42
C LEU A 187 -0.53 13.01 -9.29
N SER A 188 0.75 13.23 -9.61
CA SER A 188 1.22 14.33 -10.44
C SER A 188 0.79 14.26 -11.92
N TYR A 189 0.36 13.08 -12.40
CA TYR A 189 -0.23 12.95 -13.74
C TYR A 189 -1.72 13.29 -13.75
N LEU A 190 -2.39 13.24 -12.59
CA LEU A 190 -3.83 13.46 -12.47
C LEU A 190 -4.16 14.87 -11.97
N MET A 191 -3.25 15.47 -11.19
CA MET A 191 -3.50 16.73 -10.50
C MET A 191 -2.23 17.60 -10.49
N ASP A 192 -2.41 18.88 -10.79
CA ASP A 192 -1.35 19.87 -10.69
C ASP A 192 -1.21 20.31 -9.22
N THR A 193 -0.26 19.71 -8.50
CA THR A 193 -0.04 20.00 -7.09
C THR A 193 0.51 21.40 -6.82
N SER A 194 0.85 22.16 -7.87
CA SER A 194 1.26 23.57 -7.75
C SER A 194 0.07 24.52 -7.65
N LYS A 195 -1.16 24.05 -7.92
CA LYS A 195 -2.40 24.84 -7.90
C LYS A 195 -3.34 24.43 -6.76
N GLY A 196 -4.17 25.37 -6.31
CA GLY A 196 -5.28 25.09 -5.40
C GLY A 196 -6.29 24.14 -6.06
N LEU A 197 -7.02 23.37 -5.25
CA LEU A 197 -8.03 22.42 -5.75
C LEU A 197 -9.22 23.12 -6.44
N ASP A 198 -9.45 24.39 -6.12
CA ASP A 198 -10.44 25.27 -6.74
C ASP A 198 -9.93 25.98 -8.01
N GLU A 199 -8.64 25.85 -8.33
CA GLU A 199 -8.00 26.49 -9.49
C GLU A 199 -7.79 25.55 -10.68
N GLN A 200 -8.15 24.27 -10.53
CA GLN A 200 -7.97 23.24 -11.56
C GLN A 200 -9.24 22.44 -11.79
N ALA A 201 -9.55 22.25 -13.08
CA ALA A 201 -10.70 21.47 -13.52
C ALA A 201 -10.51 19.98 -13.19
N TYR A 202 -11.55 19.38 -12.64
CA TYR A 202 -11.71 17.93 -12.57
C TYR A 202 -12.45 17.40 -13.80
N SER A 203 -13.47 18.15 -14.25
CA SER A 203 -14.22 17.91 -15.48
C SER A 203 -14.50 19.21 -16.21
N ASP A 204 -15.20 19.15 -17.35
CA ASP A 204 -15.63 20.34 -18.10
C ASP A 204 -16.56 21.27 -17.30
N THR A 205 -17.12 20.79 -16.18
CA THR A 205 -18.15 21.50 -15.40
C THR A 205 -17.78 21.78 -13.95
N GLU A 206 -16.71 21.18 -13.42
CA GLU A 206 -16.37 21.32 -12.01
C GLU A 206 -14.86 21.23 -11.73
N THR A 207 -14.44 21.84 -10.62
CA THR A 207 -13.07 21.77 -10.09
C THR A 207 -12.85 20.54 -9.22
N TRP A 208 -11.60 20.24 -8.93
CA TRP A 208 -11.26 19.21 -7.94
C TRP A 208 -11.85 19.52 -6.55
N GLN A 209 -11.90 20.79 -6.13
CA GLN A 209 -12.58 21.18 -4.88
C GLN A 209 -14.06 20.81 -4.92
N GLN A 210 -14.76 21.07 -6.02
CA GLN A 210 -16.18 20.74 -6.17
C GLN A 210 -16.43 19.22 -6.16
N ALA A 211 -15.55 18.45 -6.81
CA ALA A 211 -15.61 16.99 -6.82
C ALA A 211 -15.44 16.42 -5.40
N PHE A 212 -14.44 16.87 -4.65
CA PHE A 212 -14.24 16.43 -3.26
C PHE A 212 -15.32 16.91 -2.31
N LEU A 213 -15.86 18.11 -2.48
CA LEU A 213 -16.99 18.61 -1.70
C LEU A 213 -18.25 17.76 -1.93
N THR A 214 -18.51 17.35 -3.18
CA THR A 214 -19.61 16.44 -3.50
C THR A 214 -19.38 15.06 -2.87
N GLY A 215 -18.17 14.51 -3.00
CA GLY A 215 -17.80 13.25 -2.36
C GLY A 215 -17.91 13.28 -0.83
N ALA A 216 -17.60 14.42 -0.20
CA ALA A 216 -17.76 14.62 1.24
C ALA A 216 -19.24 14.55 1.67
N ALA A 217 -20.12 15.17 0.90
CA ALA A 217 -21.55 15.13 1.17
C ALA A 217 -22.15 13.73 0.94
N ASP A 218 -21.71 13.03 -0.11
CA ASP A 218 -22.11 11.65 -0.39
C ASP A 218 -21.63 10.70 0.73
N MET A 219 -20.40 10.86 1.20
CA MET A 219 -19.86 10.10 2.33
C MET A 219 -20.69 10.35 3.61
N PHE A 220 -21.02 11.61 3.90
CA PHE A 220 -21.92 11.95 5.02
C PHE A 220 -23.28 11.29 4.86
N HIS A 221 -23.86 11.27 3.65
CA HIS A 221 -25.15 10.64 3.39
C HIS A 221 -25.12 9.15 3.70
N SER A 222 -24.14 8.41 3.16
CA SER A 222 -24.01 6.96 3.36
C SER A 222 -23.82 6.61 4.83
N ILE A 223 -22.88 7.28 5.53
CA ILE A 223 -22.61 7.05 6.96
C ILE A 223 -23.84 7.37 7.80
N THR A 224 -24.52 8.48 7.51
CA THR A 224 -25.70 8.88 8.26
C THR A 224 -26.86 7.91 8.05
N ALA A 225 -27.12 7.48 6.81
CA ALA A 225 -28.18 6.53 6.49
C ALA A 225 -27.96 5.19 7.20
N LEU A 226 -26.72 4.67 7.19
CA LEU A 226 -26.35 3.46 7.93
C LEU A 226 -26.53 3.63 9.44
N ASN A 227 -26.09 4.76 10.01
CA ASN A 227 -26.23 5.01 11.45
C ASN A 227 -27.69 5.18 11.89
N LEU A 228 -28.54 5.79 11.06
CA LEU A 228 -29.99 5.87 11.31
C LEU A 228 -30.64 4.49 11.27
N GLU A 229 -30.19 3.62 10.38
CA GLU A 229 -30.66 2.23 10.34
C GLU A 229 -30.17 1.42 11.55
N ALA A 230 -28.92 1.60 11.93
CA ALA A 230 -28.33 1.02 13.13
C ALA A 230 -29.11 1.45 14.39
N ASP A 231 -29.52 2.73 14.49
CA ASP A 231 -30.39 3.23 15.56
C ASP A 231 -31.75 2.52 15.56
N ALA A 232 -32.36 2.37 14.39
CA ALA A 232 -33.63 1.67 14.24
C ALA A 232 -33.54 0.18 14.62
N ALA A 233 -32.39 -0.44 14.40
CA ALA A 233 -32.08 -1.83 14.76
C ALA A 233 -31.62 -2.01 16.21
N GLY A 234 -31.32 -0.92 16.93
CA GLY A 234 -30.73 -0.97 18.27
C GLY A 234 -29.31 -1.54 18.28
N PHE A 235 -28.55 -1.29 17.22
CA PHE A 235 -27.16 -1.71 17.09
C PHE A 235 -26.23 -0.80 17.91
N GLU A 236 -25.33 -1.43 18.65
CA GLU A 236 -24.35 -0.80 19.53
C GLU A 236 -22.95 -1.31 19.19
N LEU A 237 -21.96 -0.43 19.31
CA LEU A 237 -20.55 -0.80 19.18
C LEU A 237 -20.12 -1.74 20.31
N SER A 238 -19.15 -2.61 20.02
CA SER A 238 -18.57 -3.51 21.02
C SER A 238 -17.70 -2.77 22.04
N GLU A 239 -17.36 -3.42 23.16
CA GLU A 239 -16.40 -2.85 24.13
C GLU A 239 -15.01 -2.61 23.50
N GLU A 240 -14.62 -3.44 22.53
CA GLU A 240 -13.37 -3.29 21.79
C GLU A 240 -13.41 -2.06 20.88
N ASP A 241 -14.49 -1.87 20.12
CA ASP A 241 -14.67 -0.69 19.28
C ASP A 241 -14.67 0.60 20.12
N GLN A 242 -15.31 0.59 21.30
CA GLN A 242 -15.27 1.74 22.21
C GLN A 242 -13.87 2.02 22.74
N ALA A 243 -13.10 0.98 23.09
CA ALA A 243 -11.71 1.15 23.51
C ALA A 243 -10.83 1.74 22.39
N GLN A 244 -11.10 1.40 21.13
CA GLN A 244 -10.42 2.00 19.98
C GLN A 244 -10.74 3.50 19.85
N LEU A 245 -12.01 3.88 20.00
CA LEU A 245 -12.42 5.29 19.97
C LEU A 245 -11.81 6.10 21.11
N ASP A 246 -11.78 5.53 22.32
CA ASP A 246 -11.18 6.18 23.50
C ASP A 246 -9.66 6.38 23.36
N ALA A 247 -8.99 5.52 22.58
CA ALA A 247 -7.56 5.60 22.32
C ALA A 247 -7.16 6.64 21.26
N ILE A 248 -8.10 7.21 20.51
CA ILE A 248 -7.81 8.13 19.39
C ILE A 248 -6.96 9.31 19.84
N ALA A 249 -7.31 9.97 20.95
CA ALA A 249 -6.54 11.12 21.42
C ALA A 249 -5.08 10.78 21.71
N GLN A 250 -4.84 9.62 22.34
CA GLN A 250 -3.49 9.13 22.60
C GLN A 250 -2.75 8.77 21.30
N SER A 251 -3.45 8.19 20.32
CA SER A 251 -2.88 7.87 19.02
C SER A 251 -2.48 9.13 18.26
N LEU A 252 -3.30 10.19 18.33
CA LEU A 252 -2.98 11.50 17.73
C LEU A 252 -1.73 12.11 18.38
N ASP A 253 -1.59 12.03 19.71
CA ASP A 253 -0.39 12.51 20.41
C ASP A 253 0.86 11.71 20.02
N ALA A 254 0.78 10.38 20.00
CA ALA A 254 1.90 9.53 19.56
C ALA A 254 2.29 9.80 18.09
N THR A 255 1.29 10.05 17.23
CA THR A 255 1.51 10.44 15.84
C THR A 255 2.20 11.79 15.77
N ALA A 256 1.73 12.78 16.53
CA ALA A 256 2.35 14.09 16.60
C ALA A 256 3.80 14.03 17.07
N ASP A 257 4.11 13.23 18.08
CA ASP A 257 5.46 13.01 18.60
C ASP A 257 6.40 12.43 17.54
N TYR A 258 5.96 11.38 16.83
CA TYR A 258 6.72 10.76 15.74
C TYR A 258 7.14 11.79 14.67
N TYR A 259 6.26 12.76 14.48
CA TYR A 259 6.30 13.77 13.45
C TYR A 259 6.87 15.11 13.94
N GLY A 260 7.25 15.21 15.21
CA GLY A 260 7.84 16.42 15.80
C GLY A 260 6.87 17.59 15.89
N MET A 261 5.56 17.33 15.94
CA MET A 261 4.51 18.33 16.17
C MET A 261 4.25 18.51 17.66
N GLU A 262 3.64 19.65 18.02
CA GLU A 262 3.45 20.03 19.42
C GLU A 262 2.48 19.13 20.19
N SER A 263 1.44 18.63 19.51
CA SER A 263 0.40 17.78 20.11
C SER A 263 -0.43 17.11 19.03
N GLY A 264 -1.25 16.12 19.43
CA GLY A 264 -2.24 15.50 18.56
C GLY A 264 -3.25 16.51 18.00
N LEU A 265 -3.59 17.57 18.75
CA LEU A 265 -4.44 18.66 18.25
C LEU A 265 -3.74 19.46 17.14
N ALA A 266 -2.45 19.78 17.31
CA ALA A 266 -1.69 20.50 16.29
C ALA A 266 -1.58 19.67 14.99
N TYR A 267 -1.39 18.36 15.11
CA TYR A 267 -1.43 17.44 13.99
C TYR A 267 -2.80 17.43 13.29
N LEU A 268 -3.88 17.33 14.07
CA LEU A 268 -5.23 17.32 13.55
C LEU A 268 -5.55 18.63 12.82
N GLN A 269 -5.17 19.77 13.39
CA GLN A 269 -5.41 21.08 12.78
C GLN A 269 -4.58 21.32 11.52
N ALA A 270 -3.37 20.76 11.44
CA ALA A 270 -2.58 20.78 10.22
C ALA A 270 -3.21 19.91 9.11
N SER A 271 -3.98 18.88 9.48
CA SER A 271 -4.60 17.95 8.52
C SER A 271 -6.01 18.37 8.12
N PHE A 272 -6.80 18.91 9.04
CA PHE A 272 -8.23 19.19 8.80
C PHE A 272 -8.58 20.66 8.98
N GLY A 273 -7.59 21.52 9.21
CA GLY A 273 -7.80 22.96 9.33
C GLY A 273 -7.85 23.47 10.76
N PRO A 274 -7.70 24.79 10.94
CA PRO A 274 -7.39 25.42 12.23
C PRO A 274 -8.53 25.34 13.26
N LYS A 275 -9.75 25.00 12.83
CA LYS A 275 -10.92 24.89 13.69
C LYS A 275 -11.25 23.46 14.11
N ALA A 276 -10.49 22.47 13.61
CA ALA A 276 -10.64 21.08 14.03
C ALA A 276 -10.40 20.91 15.54
N THR A 277 -11.18 20.04 16.16
CA THR A 277 -11.02 19.64 17.56
C THR A 277 -10.95 18.12 17.68
N VAL A 278 -10.29 17.63 18.74
CA VAL A 278 -10.21 16.19 19.02
C VAL A 278 -11.61 15.61 19.29
N GLU A 279 -12.50 16.37 19.93
CA GLU A 279 -13.87 15.92 20.22
C GLU A 279 -14.67 15.69 18.93
N ASP A 280 -14.62 16.65 18.00
CA ASP A 280 -15.30 16.55 16.71
C ASP A 280 -14.71 15.43 15.85
N TYR A 281 -13.39 15.26 15.85
CA TYR A 281 -12.75 14.16 15.13
C TYR A 281 -13.12 12.78 15.71
N VAL A 282 -13.20 12.64 17.04
CA VAL A 282 -13.68 11.41 17.67
C VAL A 282 -15.16 11.15 17.34
N ALA A 283 -15.99 12.19 17.25
CA ALA A 283 -17.37 12.05 16.79
C ALA A 283 -17.44 11.57 15.34
N PHE A 284 -16.67 12.16 14.44
CA PHE A 284 -16.53 11.73 13.05
C PHE A 284 -16.07 10.26 12.97
N ALA A 285 -15.02 9.89 13.70
CA ALA A 285 -14.49 8.52 13.72
C ALA A 285 -15.51 7.51 14.28
N ARG A 286 -16.27 7.88 15.31
CA ARG A 286 -17.34 7.04 15.88
C ARG A 286 -18.43 6.76 14.86
N ASP A 287 -18.91 7.79 14.14
CA ASP A 287 -19.97 7.62 13.15
C ASP A 287 -19.50 6.73 11.99
N ASN A 288 -18.26 6.91 11.53
CA ASN A 288 -17.63 6.05 10.52
C ASN A 288 -17.50 4.58 10.98
N LEU A 289 -16.93 4.35 12.17
CA LEU A 289 -16.73 3.02 12.72
C LEU A 289 -18.06 2.30 12.91
N ARG A 290 -19.07 2.99 13.46
CA ARG A 290 -20.40 2.41 13.67
C ARG A 290 -21.11 2.07 12.37
N ALA A 291 -21.07 2.95 11.38
CA ALA A 291 -21.61 2.66 10.06
C ALA A 291 -20.93 1.44 9.43
N SER A 292 -19.59 1.37 9.52
CA SER A 292 -18.80 0.25 9.00
C SER A 292 -19.15 -1.07 9.65
N ARG A 293 -19.18 -1.11 11.00
CA ARG A 293 -19.52 -2.33 11.76
C ARG A 293 -20.95 -2.78 11.52
N TYR A 294 -21.87 -1.84 11.33
CA TYR A 294 -23.25 -2.17 11.02
C TYR A 294 -23.39 -2.72 9.60
N LEU A 295 -22.70 -2.13 8.62
CA LEU A 295 -22.67 -2.65 7.25
C LEU A 295 -22.04 -4.05 7.19
N GLU A 296 -20.90 -4.26 7.87
CA GLU A 296 -20.24 -5.56 8.03
C GLU A 296 -21.22 -6.60 8.59
N LYS A 297 -21.93 -6.27 9.68
CA LYS A 297 -22.98 -7.13 10.22
C LYS A 297 -24.07 -7.46 9.18
N LEU A 298 -24.53 -6.48 8.41
CA LEU A 298 -25.58 -6.70 7.41
C LEU A 298 -25.08 -7.59 6.26
N MET A 299 -23.81 -7.42 5.85
CA MET A 299 -23.17 -8.24 4.82
C MET A 299 -22.95 -9.68 5.29
N ASP A 300 -22.49 -9.88 6.53
CA ASP A 300 -22.31 -11.21 7.13
C ASP A 300 -23.63 -11.98 7.30
N GLU A 301 -24.75 -11.26 7.47
CA GLU A 301 -26.09 -11.83 7.52
C GLU A 301 -26.65 -12.16 6.13
N MET A 302 -25.98 -11.75 5.04
CA MET A 302 -26.39 -12.12 3.68
C MET A 302 -25.98 -13.56 3.37
N GLU A 303 -26.97 -14.39 3.04
CA GLU A 303 -26.74 -15.75 2.54
C GLU A 303 -27.16 -15.84 1.08
N PHE A 304 -26.31 -16.47 0.27
CA PHE A 304 -26.59 -16.77 -1.13
C PHE A 304 -26.67 -18.28 -1.34
N THR A 305 -27.64 -18.70 -2.14
CA THR A 305 -27.72 -20.09 -2.59
C THR A 305 -26.75 -20.34 -3.74
N ASP A 306 -26.27 -21.57 -3.88
CA ASP A 306 -25.43 -21.99 -5.02
C ASP A 306 -26.07 -21.67 -6.37
N ALA A 307 -27.41 -21.72 -6.44
CA ALA A 307 -28.17 -21.38 -7.65
C ALA A 307 -28.08 -19.88 -7.97
N GLU A 308 -28.19 -19.00 -6.96
CA GLU A 308 -28.06 -17.55 -7.17
C GLU A 308 -26.64 -17.17 -7.61
N ILE A 309 -25.61 -17.79 -7.03
CA ILE A 309 -24.21 -17.57 -7.41
C ILE A 309 -23.95 -18.06 -8.83
N SER A 310 -24.45 -19.26 -9.18
CA SER A 310 -24.34 -19.80 -10.53
C SER A 310 -25.07 -18.93 -11.55
N ASP A 311 -26.29 -18.49 -11.24
CA ASP A 311 -27.07 -17.61 -12.12
C ASP A 311 -26.40 -16.25 -12.27
N TYR A 312 -25.77 -15.72 -11.22
CA TYR A 312 -25.00 -14.49 -11.27
C TYR A 312 -23.78 -14.62 -12.20
N TYR A 313 -23.05 -15.73 -12.08
CA TYR A 313 -21.95 -16.04 -13.00
C TYR A 313 -22.44 -16.06 -14.45
N ASP A 314 -23.54 -16.77 -14.72
CA ASP A 314 -24.06 -16.96 -16.08
C ASP A 314 -24.57 -15.64 -16.69
N GLN A 315 -25.09 -14.72 -15.88
CA GLN A 315 -25.50 -13.38 -16.31
C GLN A 315 -24.31 -12.47 -16.63
N ASN A 316 -23.15 -12.71 -16.02
CA ASN A 316 -21.92 -11.93 -16.18
C ASN A 316 -20.82 -12.70 -16.94
N ALA A 317 -21.19 -13.74 -17.69
CA ALA A 317 -20.25 -14.70 -18.27
C ALA A 317 -19.21 -14.07 -19.21
N ASP A 318 -19.58 -13.02 -19.96
CA ASP A 318 -18.65 -12.31 -20.85
C ASP A 318 -17.54 -11.63 -20.04
N THR A 319 -17.88 -10.97 -18.92
CA THR A 319 -16.89 -10.36 -18.01
C THR A 319 -16.00 -11.41 -17.36
N TYR A 320 -16.52 -12.56 -16.96
CA TYR A 320 -15.70 -13.64 -16.41
C TYR A 320 -14.75 -14.23 -17.47
N ALA A 321 -15.22 -14.41 -18.71
CA ALA A 321 -14.38 -14.88 -19.80
C ALA A 321 -13.24 -13.91 -20.13
N GLU A 322 -13.50 -12.59 -20.13
CA GLU A 322 -12.47 -11.56 -20.31
C GLU A 322 -11.41 -11.60 -19.20
N ASN A 323 -11.82 -11.91 -17.97
CA ASN A 323 -10.95 -12.04 -16.80
C ASN A 323 -10.39 -13.45 -16.59
N ARG A 324 -10.57 -14.37 -17.56
CA ARG A 324 -10.11 -15.77 -17.52
C ARG A 324 -10.61 -16.57 -16.31
N VAL A 325 -11.77 -16.19 -15.78
CA VAL A 325 -12.48 -16.96 -14.77
C VAL A 325 -13.37 -17.94 -15.51
N GLU A 326 -12.92 -19.20 -15.64
CA GLU A 326 -13.72 -20.25 -16.26
C GLU A 326 -14.52 -21.03 -15.21
N LYS A 327 -15.73 -21.46 -15.58
CA LYS A 327 -16.63 -22.25 -14.73
C LYS A 327 -16.16 -23.72 -14.61
N ILE A 328 -15.05 -23.91 -13.92
CA ILE A 328 -14.42 -25.22 -13.70
C ILE A 328 -14.72 -25.71 -12.28
N ASP A 329 -15.53 -26.76 -12.16
CA ASP A 329 -15.92 -27.36 -10.88
C ASP A 329 -14.83 -28.25 -10.27
N LYS A 330 -13.67 -27.64 -10.00
CA LYS A 330 -12.57 -28.27 -9.27
C LYS A 330 -12.20 -27.40 -8.07
N PRO A 331 -11.95 -28.01 -6.90
CA PRO A 331 -11.45 -27.26 -5.76
C PRO A 331 -10.07 -26.68 -6.10
N MET A 332 -9.77 -25.54 -5.49
CA MET A 332 -8.40 -25.02 -5.47
C MET A 332 -7.47 -26.01 -4.74
N VAL A 333 -6.17 -25.96 -5.02
CA VAL A 333 -5.21 -26.91 -4.46
C VAL A 333 -3.98 -26.21 -3.89
N ASN A 334 -3.38 -26.85 -2.90
CA ASN A 334 -2.12 -26.41 -2.31
C ASN A 334 -1.02 -27.36 -2.80
N VAL A 335 0.08 -26.81 -3.29
CA VAL A 335 1.22 -27.57 -3.80
C VAL A 335 2.52 -26.94 -3.34
N ARG A 336 3.55 -27.76 -3.13
CA ARG A 336 4.93 -27.28 -3.03
C ARG A 336 5.67 -27.65 -4.29
N HIS A 337 6.59 -26.79 -4.70
CA HIS A 337 7.49 -27.10 -5.81
C HIS A 337 8.92 -26.64 -5.58
N ILE A 338 9.83 -27.27 -6.31
CA ILE A 338 11.24 -26.86 -6.43
C ILE A 338 11.50 -26.63 -7.91
N LEU A 339 11.73 -25.37 -8.28
CA LEU A 339 12.12 -25.03 -9.66
C LEU A 339 13.63 -25.23 -9.83
N VAL A 340 13.99 -26.01 -10.85
CA VAL A 340 15.35 -26.12 -11.36
C VAL A 340 15.37 -25.60 -12.79
N MET A 341 16.00 -24.45 -12.98
CA MET A 341 16.16 -23.78 -14.26
C MET A 341 17.40 -24.31 -15.00
N PRO A 342 17.35 -24.42 -16.35
CA PRO A 342 18.57 -24.64 -17.12
C PRO A 342 19.51 -23.43 -16.98
N ALA A 343 20.82 -23.67 -16.87
CA ALA A 343 21.78 -22.59 -16.59
C ALA A 343 22.43 -21.99 -17.86
N GLU A 344 22.79 -22.82 -18.84
CA GLU A 344 23.56 -22.38 -20.02
C GLU A 344 22.65 -22.03 -21.21
N LYS A 345 22.94 -20.89 -21.87
CA LYS A 345 22.21 -20.39 -23.04
C LYS A 345 23.07 -20.36 -24.29
N ASN A 346 22.45 -20.64 -25.43
CA ASN A 346 22.97 -20.41 -26.78
C ASN A 346 23.11 -18.90 -27.06
N GLU A 347 23.84 -18.56 -28.13
CA GLU A 347 23.99 -17.17 -28.59
C GLU A 347 22.66 -16.48 -28.95
N ASP A 348 21.61 -17.25 -29.27
CA ASP A 348 20.26 -16.76 -29.58
C ASP A 348 19.38 -16.55 -28.33
N GLY A 349 19.91 -16.80 -27.13
CA GLY A 349 19.21 -16.63 -25.87
C GLY A 349 18.35 -17.82 -25.42
N THR A 350 18.28 -18.90 -26.20
CA THR A 350 17.63 -20.16 -25.81
C THR A 350 18.54 -21.03 -24.94
N TYR A 351 18.00 -21.91 -24.09
CA TYR A 351 18.80 -22.86 -23.31
C TYR A 351 19.36 -23.99 -24.16
N THR A 352 20.57 -24.47 -23.83
CA THR A 352 21.19 -25.61 -24.52
C THR A 352 20.48 -26.92 -24.18
N ASP A 353 20.57 -27.92 -25.08
CA ASP A 353 20.02 -29.26 -24.81
C ASP A 353 20.74 -29.90 -23.61
N GLU A 354 22.04 -29.66 -23.46
CA GLU A 354 22.84 -30.08 -22.31
C GLU A 354 22.34 -29.44 -21.01
N ALA A 355 22.05 -28.13 -20.99
CA ALA A 355 21.52 -27.45 -19.80
C ALA A 355 20.15 -28.00 -19.39
N TRP A 356 19.30 -28.35 -20.36
CA TRP A 356 18.04 -29.03 -20.06
C TRP A 356 18.27 -30.41 -19.46
N ALA A 357 19.22 -31.20 -19.98
CA ALA A 357 19.54 -32.51 -19.44
C ALA A 357 20.12 -32.44 -18.01
N GLU A 358 20.96 -31.44 -17.74
CA GLU A 358 21.51 -31.18 -16.40
C GLU A 358 20.42 -30.76 -15.41
N ALA A 359 19.50 -29.88 -15.81
CA ALA A 359 18.36 -29.49 -14.98
C ALA A 359 17.44 -30.68 -14.68
N GLU A 360 17.19 -31.56 -15.66
CA GLU A 360 16.41 -32.79 -15.46
C GLU A 360 17.09 -33.71 -14.45
N GLN A 361 18.40 -33.92 -14.61
CA GLN A 361 19.18 -34.74 -13.70
C GLN A 361 19.14 -34.17 -12.29
N LYS A 362 19.32 -32.86 -12.13
CA LYS A 362 19.29 -32.19 -10.82
C LYS A 362 17.92 -32.29 -10.17
N ALA A 363 16.83 -32.10 -10.91
CA ALA A 363 15.47 -32.30 -10.40
C ALA A 363 15.24 -33.75 -9.94
N GLN A 364 15.75 -34.73 -10.70
CA GLN A 364 15.67 -36.14 -10.33
C GLN A 364 16.49 -36.46 -9.06
N GLU A 365 17.70 -35.92 -8.96
CA GLU A 365 18.55 -36.05 -7.76
C GLU A 365 17.88 -35.47 -6.51
N LEU A 366 17.25 -34.30 -6.63
CA LEU A 366 16.51 -33.67 -5.53
C LEU A 366 15.36 -34.56 -5.08
N LEU A 367 14.53 -35.03 -6.01
CA LEU A 367 13.40 -35.92 -5.69
C LEU A 367 13.87 -37.23 -5.04
N ASP A 368 14.93 -37.84 -5.56
CA ASP A 368 15.49 -39.08 -5.02
C ASP A 368 16.11 -38.87 -3.64
N SER A 369 16.79 -37.74 -3.43
CA SER A 369 17.34 -37.37 -2.12
C SER A 369 16.25 -37.21 -1.07
N TRP A 370 15.14 -36.56 -1.42
CA TRP A 370 13.99 -36.40 -0.54
C TRP A 370 13.33 -37.75 -0.21
N LYS A 371 13.12 -38.61 -1.23
CA LYS A 371 12.57 -39.97 -1.06
C LYS A 371 13.44 -40.88 -0.21
N ALA A 372 14.76 -40.70 -0.25
CA ALA A 372 15.70 -41.45 0.57
C ALA A 372 15.82 -40.92 2.01
N GLY A 373 15.38 -39.68 2.25
CA GLY A 373 15.34 -39.03 3.56
C GLY A 373 14.07 -39.31 4.34
N GLU A 374 13.60 -38.32 5.09
CA GLU A 374 12.37 -38.42 5.90
C GLU A 374 11.10 -38.50 5.05
N ALA A 375 11.16 -37.97 3.82
CA ALA A 375 10.06 -37.93 2.87
C ALA A 375 8.76 -37.36 3.45
N THR A 376 8.86 -36.31 4.28
CA THR A 376 7.72 -35.55 4.79
C THR A 376 7.53 -34.25 4.01
N GLU A 377 6.39 -33.59 4.21
CA GLU A 377 6.17 -32.25 3.67
C GLU A 377 7.20 -31.26 4.23
N GLU A 378 7.50 -31.30 5.54
CA GLU A 378 8.46 -30.38 6.14
C GLU A 378 9.87 -30.57 5.56
N SER A 379 10.29 -31.83 5.33
CA SER A 379 11.57 -32.10 4.69
C SER A 379 11.58 -31.68 3.21
N PHE A 380 10.42 -31.67 2.53
CA PHE A 380 10.30 -31.12 1.18
C PHE A 380 10.43 -29.60 1.19
N ALA A 381 9.76 -28.94 2.12
CA ALA A 381 9.81 -27.49 2.29
C ALA A 381 11.24 -27.00 2.58
N ALA A 382 11.97 -27.70 3.45
CA ALA A 382 13.39 -27.42 3.70
C ALA A 382 14.23 -27.57 2.41
N LEU A 383 14.02 -28.64 1.65
CA LEU A 383 14.72 -28.86 0.39
C LEU A 383 14.40 -27.76 -0.65
N ALA A 384 13.14 -27.33 -0.71
CA ALA A 384 12.70 -26.24 -1.57
C ALA A 384 13.36 -24.91 -1.21
N ASN A 385 13.46 -24.58 0.09
CA ASN A 385 14.14 -23.37 0.55
C ASN A 385 15.61 -23.33 0.14
N GLU A 386 16.27 -24.48 0.14
CA GLU A 386 17.70 -24.56 -0.19
C GLU A 386 17.98 -24.60 -1.70
N ASN A 387 17.04 -25.12 -2.51
CA ASN A 387 17.34 -25.51 -3.89
C ASN A 387 16.41 -24.91 -4.95
N SER A 388 15.28 -24.32 -4.58
CA SER A 388 14.33 -23.77 -5.55
C SER A 388 14.84 -22.44 -6.09
N GLU A 389 14.83 -22.31 -7.42
CA GLU A 389 15.17 -21.08 -8.13
C GLU A 389 13.93 -20.19 -8.38
N ASP A 390 12.77 -20.56 -7.84
CA ASP A 390 11.55 -19.74 -7.91
C ASP A 390 11.55 -18.63 -6.85
N PRO A 391 11.66 -17.34 -7.24
CA PRO A 391 11.63 -16.24 -6.28
C PRO A 391 10.27 -16.09 -5.57
N GLY A 392 9.19 -16.63 -6.15
CA GLY A 392 7.84 -16.50 -5.61
C GLY A 392 7.54 -17.39 -4.41
N SER A 393 8.24 -18.53 -4.28
CA SER A 393 7.96 -19.52 -3.24
C SER A 393 9.19 -20.08 -2.52
N SER A 394 10.41 -19.82 -3.01
CA SER A 394 11.66 -20.33 -2.42
C SER A 394 11.91 -19.90 -0.98
N THR A 395 11.28 -18.84 -0.47
CA THR A 395 11.40 -18.44 0.93
C THR A 395 10.31 -19.01 1.84
N ASN A 396 9.30 -19.66 1.28
CA ASN A 396 8.17 -20.28 1.99
C ASN A 396 8.05 -21.79 1.71
N GLY A 397 9.19 -22.46 1.51
CA GLY A 397 9.26 -23.90 1.31
C GLY A 397 8.60 -24.37 0.02
N GLY A 398 8.65 -23.55 -1.03
CA GLY A 398 8.09 -23.86 -2.34
C GLY A 398 6.56 -23.83 -2.40
N LEU A 399 5.88 -23.34 -1.36
CA LEU A 399 4.42 -23.42 -1.23
C LEU A 399 3.71 -22.41 -2.13
N TYR A 400 2.76 -22.92 -2.91
CA TYR A 400 1.65 -22.18 -3.47
C TYR A 400 0.34 -22.67 -2.85
N GLU A 401 -0.45 -21.72 -2.36
CA GLU A 401 -1.77 -21.94 -1.77
C GLU A 401 -2.87 -21.47 -2.72
N ASP A 402 -4.03 -22.10 -2.61
CA ASP A 402 -5.25 -21.77 -3.38
C ASP A 402 -5.01 -21.69 -4.89
N VAL A 403 -4.17 -22.60 -5.41
CA VAL A 403 -3.93 -22.70 -6.85
C VAL A 403 -5.22 -23.11 -7.52
N TYR A 404 -5.67 -22.34 -8.50
CA TYR A 404 -6.92 -22.60 -9.24
C TYR A 404 -6.66 -23.01 -10.71
N PRO A 405 -7.60 -23.76 -11.34
CA PRO A 405 -7.44 -24.21 -12.71
C PRO A 405 -7.19 -23.07 -13.70
N GLY A 406 -6.15 -23.20 -14.52
CA GLY A 406 -5.76 -22.21 -15.52
C GLY A 406 -4.89 -21.07 -14.97
N GLN A 407 -4.56 -21.07 -13.67
CA GLN A 407 -3.63 -20.11 -13.09
C GLN A 407 -2.19 -20.40 -13.48
N MET A 408 -1.83 -21.68 -13.53
CA MET A 408 -0.46 -22.13 -13.79
C MET A 408 -0.26 -22.47 -15.27
N VAL A 409 1.00 -22.55 -15.72
CA VAL A 409 1.31 -23.02 -17.08
C VAL A 409 0.80 -24.45 -17.29
N ASP A 410 0.36 -24.75 -18.51
CA ASP A 410 -0.41 -25.95 -18.87
C ASP A 410 0.10 -27.26 -18.25
N SER A 411 1.42 -27.52 -18.26
CA SER A 411 1.97 -28.76 -17.72
C SER A 411 1.98 -28.83 -16.19
N PHE A 412 2.17 -27.69 -15.52
CA PHE A 412 2.08 -27.58 -14.06
C PHE A 412 0.62 -27.69 -13.62
N ASP A 413 -0.28 -26.97 -14.29
CA ASP A 413 -1.72 -27.01 -14.05
C ASP A 413 -2.28 -28.43 -14.23
N ALA A 414 -1.94 -29.10 -15.33
CA ALA A 414 -2.34 -30.48 -15.60
C ALA A 414 -1.86 -31.45 -14.53
N TRP A 415 -0.68 -31.23 -13.92
CA TRP A 415 -0.19 -32.05 -12.83
C TRP A 415 -0.99 -31.83 -11.54
N CYS A 416 -1.29 -30.55 -11.22
CA CYS A 416 -2.02 -30.15 -10.03
C CYS A 416 -3.46 -30.69 -10.02
N PHE A 417 -4.14 -30.62 -11.16
CA PHE A 417 -5.57 -30.93 -11.28
C PHE A 417 -5.89 -32.32 -11.86
N ASP A 418 -4.91 -33.22 -11.87
CA ASP A 418 -5.12 -34.64 -12.14
C ASP A 418 -6.02 -35.25 -11.04
N GLU A 419 -7.12 -35.90 -11.46
CA GLU A 419 -8.14 -36.44 -10.54
C GLU A 419 -7.57 -37.43 -9.53
N ALA A 420 -6.49 -38.14 -9.89
CA ALA A 420 -5.85 -39.13 -9.04
C ALA A 420 -5.02 -38.52 -7.91
N ARG A 421 -4.72 -37.20 -7.92
CA ARG A 421 -3.82 -36.56 -6.94
C ARG A 421 -4.30 -36.74 -5.51
N GLN A 422 -3.39 -37.19 -4.65
CA GLN A 422 -3.55 -37.31 -3.21
C GLN A 422 -2.44 -36.56 -2.47
N PRO A 423 -2.69 -36.09 -1.23
CA PRO A 423 -1.66 -35.55 -0.36
C PRO A 423 -0.42 -36.43 -0.30
N GLY A 424 0.76 -35.83 -0.47
CA GLY A 424 2.05 -36.51 -0.51
C GLY A 424 2.47 -37.05 -1.87
N ASP A 425 1.62 -36.94 -2.91
CA ASP A 425 2.02 -37.28 -4.27
C ASP A 425 3.18 -36.38 -4.73
N THR A 426 4.17 -37.00 -5.38
CA THR A 426 5.32 -36.28 -5.94
C THR A 426 5.53 -36.60 -7.40
N GLY A 427 6.15 -35.68 -8.12
CA GLY A 427 6.45 -35.84 -9.54
C GLY A 427 7.47 -34.84 -10.04
N ILE A 428 7.88 -34.98 -11.30
CA ILE A 428 8.69 -33.99 -12.00
C ILE A 428 7.89 -33.52 -13.21
N VAL A 429 7.76 -32.21 -13.35
CA VAL A 429 7.03 -31.56 -14.43
C VAL A 429 7.97 -30.63 -15.18
N LYS A 430 8.02 -30.75 -16.50
CA LYS A 430 8.77 -29.82 -17.36
C LYS A 430 7.87 -28.67 -17.80
N THR A 431 8.37 -27.46 -17.71
CA THR A 431 7.76 -26.22 -18.23
C THR A 431 8.78 -25.45 -19.04
N ASP A 432 8.42 -24.30 -19.60
CA ASP A 432 9.36 -23.40 -20.26
C ASP A 432 10.36 -22.73 -19.29
N TYR A 433 10.06 -22.72 -18.00
CA TYR A 433 10.94 -22.17 -16.95
C TYR A 433 12.02 -23.15 -16.49
N GLY A 434 11.79 -24.45 -16.63
CA GLY A 434 12.65 -25.48 -16.06
C GLY A 434 11.89 -26.74 -15.67
N TYR A 435 12.53 -27.57 -14.86
CA TYR A 435 11.93 -28.75 -14.24
C TYR A 435 11.46 -28.41 -12.83
N HIS A 436 10.21 -28.76 -12.55
CA HIS A 436 9.56 -28.57 -11.26
C HIS A 436 9.49 -29.91 -10.56
N VAL A 437 10.14 -30.03 -9.41
CA VAL A 437 9.90 -31.15 -8.49
C VAL A 437 8.65 -30.80 -7.69
N MET A 438 7.60 -31.58 -7.84
CA MET A 438 6.27 -31.30 -7.31
C MET A 438 5.99 -32.12 -6.05
N TYR A 439 5.26 -31.52 -5.11
CA TYR A 439 4.66 -32.17 -3.95
C TYR A 439 3.21 -31.68 -3.79
N PHE A 440 2.24 -32.59 -3.81
CA PHE A 440 0.83 -32.26 -3.65
C PHE A 440 0.49 -32.19 -2.16
N VAL A 441 0.08 -31.02 -1.67
CA VAL A 441 -0.22 -30.82 -0.25
C VAL A 441 -1.66 -31.23 0.03
N SER A 442 -2.63 -30.53 -0.56
CA SER A 442 -4.05 -30.78 -0.31
C SER A 442 -4.96 -30.20 -1.38
N LYS A 443 -6.22 -30.63 -1.36
CA LYS A 443 -7.33 -29.94 -2.03
C LYS A 443 -7.99 -29.03 -1.00
N GLY A 444 -8.26 -27.79 -1.37
CA GLY A 444 -9.13 -26.90 -0.63
C GLY A 444 -10.60 -27.34 -0.71
N GLU A 445 -11.47 -26.58 -0.05
CA GLU A 445 -12.92 -26.80 -0.08
C GLU A 445 -13.61 -25.90 -1.12
N GLU A 446 -12.96 -24.80 -1.50
CA GLU A 446 -13.52 -23.74 -2.32
C GLU A 446 -13.21 -23.92 -3.82
N ILE A 447 -14.11 -23.41 -4.66
CA ILE A 447 -14.00 -23.43 -6.12
C ILE A 447 -13.84 -21.98 -6.60
N PHE A 448 -12.78 -21.71 -7.35
CA PHE A 448 -12.38 -20.35 -7.72
C PHE A 448 -13.48 -19.51 -8.39
N TRP A 449 -14.13 -20.06 -9.42
CA TRP A 449 -15.21 -19.32 -10.11
C TRP A 449 -16.39 -19.03 -9.19
N PHE A 450 -16.67 -19.95 -8.27
CA PHE A 450 -17.81 -19.86 -7.36
C PHE A 450 -17.56 -18.79 -6.30
N GLU A 451 -16.39 -18.80 -5.65
CA GLU A 451 -16.05 -17.78 -4.66
C GLU A 451 -15.87 -16.40 -5.30
N THR A 452 -15.33 -16.33 -6.53
CA THR A 452 -15.27 -15.07 -7.29
C THR A 452 -16.67 -14.52 -7.55
N ALA A 453 -17.58 -15.35 -8.10
CA ALA A 453 -18.95 -14.93 -8.39
C ALA A 453 -19.75 -14.58 -7.12
N LYS A 454 -19.50 -15.28 -6.02
CA LYS A 454 -20.10 -15.00 -4.71
C LYS A 454 -19.61 -13.69 -4.13
N GLY A 455 -18.31 -13.39 -4.23
CA GLY A 455 -17.73 -12.11 -3.80
C GLY A 455 -18.24 -10.92 -4.61
N ASP A 456 -18.36 -11.08 -5.93
CA ASP A 456 -18.93 -10.07 -6.81
C ASP A 456 -20.42 -9.84 -6.53
N LEU A 457 -21.20 -10.92 -6.37
CA LEU A 457 -22.61 -10.85 -5.98
C LEU A 457 -22.77 -10.16 -4.62
N LEU A 458 -21.96 -10.51 -3.61
CA LEU A 458 -21.99 -9.85 -2.30
C LEU A 458 -21.73 -8.35 -2.44
N SER A 459 -20.74 -7.96 -3.25
CA SER A 459 -20.40 -6.56 -3.49
C SER A 459 -21.55 -5.80 -4.16
N GLU A 460 -22.20 -6.40 -5.15
CA GLU A 460 -23.40 -5.83 -5.80
C GLU A 460 -24.55 -5.67 -4.80
N ARG A 461 -24.80 -6.68 -3.95
CA ARG A 461 -25.85 -6.60 -2.92
C ARG A 461 -25.56 -5.59 -1.83
N ALA A 462 -24.28 -5.40 -1.47
CA ALA A 462 -23.88 -4.35 -0.54
C ALA A 462 -24.15 -2.95 -1.14
N ALA A 463 -23.84 -2.75 -2.42
CA ALA A 463 -24.16 -1.49 -3.12
C ALA A 463 -25.67 -1.24 -3.21
N ASP A 464 -26.46 -2.25 -3.59
CA ASP A 464 -27.94 -2.18 -3.62
C ASP A 464 -28.52 -1.81 -2.25
N LEU A 465 -27.96 -2.40 -1.18
CA LEU A 465 -28.35 -2.10 0.20
C LEU A 465 -28.07 -0.63 0.56
N GLU A 466 -26.87 -0.14 0.27
CA GLU A 466 -26.52 1.26 0.54
C GLU A 466 -27.41 2.24 -0.24
N ASP A 467 -27.69 1.96 -1.52
CA ASP A 467 -28.62 2.74 -2.33
C ASP A 467 -30.03 2.76 -1.72
N ALA A 468 -30.54 1.60 -1.29
CA ALA A 468 -31.83 1.50 -0.64
C ALA A 468 -31.87 2.27 0.69
N LEU A 469 -30.79 2.28 1.46
CA LEU A 469 -30.68 3.07 2.70
C LEU A 469 -30.65 4.58 2.41
N ARG A 470 -29.92 5.01 1.38
CA ARG A 470 -29.90 6.41 0.95
C ARG A 470 -31.24 6.88 0.40
N GLU A 471 -31.99 6.03 -0.29
CA GLU A 471 -33.36 6.31 -0.71
C GLU A 471 -34.31 6.41 0.50
N LYS A 472 -34.16 5.52 1.48
CA LYS A 472 -34.95 5.52 2.72
C LYS A 472 -34.71 6.78 3.56
N TYR A 473 -33.46 7.26 3.59
CA TYR A 473 -33.05 8.45 4.33
C TYR A 473 -32.51 9.51 3.36
N PRO A 474 -33.35 10.26 2.65
CA PRO A 474 -32.88 11.23 1.66
C PRO A 474 -32.13 12.38 2.32
N MET A 475 -31.11 12.88 1.63
CA MET A 475 -30.31 14.03 2.03
C MET A 475 -30.77 15.31 1.31
N GLU A 476 -30.77 16.44 2.02
CA GLU A 476 -30.88 17.78 1.44
C GLU A 476 -29.51 18.47 1.44
N LEU A 477 -29.11 19.03 0.29
CA LEU A 477 -27.83 19.72 0.10
C LEU A 477 -28.01 21.24 0.05
N THR A 478 -27.06 21.96 0.66
CA THR A 478 -26.95 23.42 0.62
C THR A 478 -25.47 23.79 0.43
N LEU A 479 -24.87 23.35 -0.68
CA LEU A 479 -23.43 23.49 -0.92
C LEU A 479 -22.97 24.96 -0.92
N GLU A 480 -23.83 25.92 -1.22
CA GLU A 480 -23.52 27.35 -1.13
C GLU A 480 -23.13 27.82 0.29
N ASN A 481 -23.42 27.01 1.31
CA ASN A 481 -23.01 27.27 2.68
C ASN A 481 -21.59 26.79 3.00
N ALA A 482 -20.97 25.99 2.13
CA ALA A 482 -19.67 25.39 2.38
C ALA A 482 -18.57 26.44 2.49
N ALA A 483 -17.67 26.22 3.44
CA ALA A 483 -16.48 27.03 3.67
C ALA A 483 -15.32 26.07 4.01
N ILE A 484 -14.38 25.91 3.08
CA ILE A 484 -13.28 24.95 3.19
C ILE A 484 -11.97 25.69 3.46
N PHE A 485 -11.25 25.29 4.50
CA PHE A 485 -9.88 25.75 4.69
C PHE A 485 -8.91 24.93 3.84
N ASP A 486 -8.11 25.59 3.01
CA ASP A 486 -7.06 24.92 2.24
C ASP A 486 -5.83 24.62 3.12
N VAL A 487 -5.77 23.41 3.70
CA VAL A 487 -4.65 22.98 4.54
C VAL A 487 -3.34 22.80 3.75
N GLN A 488 -3.41 22.75 2.42
CA GLN A 488 -2.24 22.59 1.56
C GLN A 488 -1.67 23.92 1.06
N ALA A 489 -2.35 25.04 1.30
CA ALA A 489 -2.00 26.33 0.72
C ALA A 489 -0.57 26.77 1.09
N GLU A 490 -0.17 26.63 2.36
CA GLU A 490 1.15 27.06 2.82
C GLU A 490 2.27 26.19 2.23
N ASP A 491 2.10 24.87 2.25
CA ASP A 491 3.09 23.94 1.68
C ASP A 491 3.22 24.12 0.18
N ARG A 492 2.11 24.28 -0.52
CA ARG A 492 2.08 24.54 -1.95
C ARG A 492 2.80 25.83 -2.29
N ALA A 493 2.55 26.91 -1.54
CA ALA A 493 3.26 28.18 -1.73
C ALA A 493 4.77 28.03 -1.48
N ALA A 494 5.18 27.31 -0.44
CA ALA A 494 6.59 27.05 -0.15
C ALA A 494 7.27 26.21 -1.23
N ALA A 495 6.60 25.17 -1.73
CA ALA A 495 7.10 24.33 -2.81
C ALA A 495 7.26 25.12 -4.12
N ASN A 496 6.27 25.94 -4.47
CA ASN A 496 6.32 26.80 -5.65
C ASN A 496 7.46 27.80 -5.56
N ALA A 497 7.66 28.46 -4.41
CA ALA A 497 8.77 29.37 -4.19
C ALA A 497 10.14 28.68 -4.32
N ALA A 498 10.29 27.47 -3.76
CA ALA A 498 11.53 26.70 -3.87
C ALA A 498 11.81 26.27 -5.32
N ALA A 499 10.78 25.94 -6.10
CA ALA A 499 10.91 25.61 -7.52
C ALA A 499 11.33 26.83 -8.35
N GLU A 500 10.76 28.02 -8.07
CA GLU A 500 11.18 29.27 -8.70
C GLU A 500 12.63 29.61 -8.39
N GLU A 501 13.06 29.47 -7.13
CA GLU A 501 14.46 29.69 -6.73
C GLU A 501 15.41 28.70 -7.43
N ALA A 502 15.04 27.43 -7.55
CA ALA A 502 15.82 26.42 -8.26
C ALA A 502 15.98 26.76 -9.75
N ALA A 503 14.89 27.11 -10.44
CA ALA A 503 14.92 27.50 -11.85
C ALA A 503 15.77 28.75 -12.11
N GLN A 504 15.73 29.72 -11.19
CA GLN A 504 16.59 30.92 -11.26
C GLN A 504 18.07 30.60 -11.03
N SER A 505 18.38 29.57 -10.23
CA SER A 505 19.76 29.14 -9.98
C SER A 505 20.37 28.36 -11.15
N GLU A 506 19.56 27.55 -11.84
CA GLU A 506 19.99 26.80 -13.04
C GLU A 506 20.27 27.74 -14.21
N THR A 507 19.36 28.69 -14.46
CA THR A 507 19.54 29.73 -15.49
C THR A 507 20.78 30.60 -15.24
N ALA A 508 21.07 30.96 -13.98
CA ALA A 508 22.29 31.70 -13.63
C ALA A 508 23.58 30.86 -13.80
N SER A 509 23.50 29.53 -13.63
CA SER A 509 24.63 28.62 -13.84
C SER A 509 24.93 28.37 -15.33
N ASP A 510 23.89 28.33 -16.18
CA ASP A 510 24.03 28.23 -17.63
C ASP A 510 24.65 29.51 -18.21
N GLU A 511 24.20 30.70 -17.77
CA GLU A 511 24.81 31.98 -18.18
C GLU A 511 26.28 32.11 -17.69
N ALA A 512 26.62 31.54 -16.54
CA ALA A 512 27.99 31.51 -16.02
C ALA A 512 28.89 30.49 -16.77
N GLY A 513 28.32 29.39 -17.26
CA GLY A 513 29.01 28.40 -18.10
C GLY A 513 29.35 28.96 -19.48
N ASP A 514 28.38 29.60 -20.14
CA ASP A 514 28.56 30.23 -21.46
C ASP A 514 29.60 31.37 -21.42
N THR A 515 29.66 32.11 -20.32
CA THR A 515 30.67 33.17 -20.14
C THR A 515 32.07 32.63 -19.84
N GLN A 516 32.22 31.45 -19.24
CA GLN A 516 33.52 30.78 -19.10
C GLN A 516 34.00 30.15 -20.41
N GLU A 517 33.10 29.58 -21.21
CA GLU A 517 33.44 29.02 -22.54
C GLU A 517 33.87 30.13 -23.52
N ALA A 518 33.14 31.26 -23.54
CA ALA A 518 33.53 32.44 -24.32
C ALA A 518 34.87 33.07 -23.85
N ALA A 519 35.19 33.03 -22.55
CA ALA A 519 36.47 33.51 -22.02
C ALA A 519 37.64 32.56 -22.35
N ALA A 520 37.40 31.25 -22.45
CA ALA A 520 38.38 30.26 -22.86
C ALA A 520 38.72 30.36 -24.36
N GLU A 521 37.74 30.64 -25.22
CA GLU A 521 37.97 30.88 -26.65
C GLU A 521 38.72 32.21 -26.90
N GLY A 522 38.36 33.28 -26.17
CA GLY A 522 39.03 34.59 -26.30
C GLY A 522 40.49 34.61 -25.81
N THR A 523 40.89 33.69 -24.93
CA THR A 523 42.28 33.56 -24.47
C THR A 523 43.14 32.67 -25.39
N GLN A 524 42.55 31.79 -26.19
CA GLN A 524 43.27 31.05 -27.25
C GLN A 524 43.61 31.94 -28.45
N GLU A 525 42.78 32.94 -28.76
CA GLU A 525 43.04 33.87 -29.88
C GLU A 525 44.15 34.88 -29.55
N ALA A 526 44.29 35.31 -28.30
CA ALA A 526 45.35 36.24 -27.85
C ALA A 526 46.74 35.59 -27.65
N ALA A 527 46.85 34.25 -27.68
CA ALA A 527 48.12 33.53 -27.58
C ALA A 527 48.76 33.23 -28.95
N ASN A 528 48.10 33.59 -30.06
CA ASN A 528 48.52 33.31 -31.43
C ASN A 528 48.86 34.55 -32.28
N GLU A 529 48.99 35.74 -31.67
CA GLU A 529 49.52 36.96 -32.32
C GLU A 529 50.96 37.31 -31.91
#